data_AF-A0A2A2RVM5-F1
#
_entry.id   AF-A0A2A2RVM5-F1
#
_cell.length_a   1.000
_cell.length_b   1.000
_cell.length_c   1.000
_cell.angle_alpha   90.00
_cell.angle_beta   90.00
_cell.angle_gamma   90.00
#
_symmetry.space_group_name_H-M   'P 1'
#
loop_
_entity.id
_entity.type
_entity.pdbx_description
1 polymer ?
#
loop_
_entity_poly.entity_id
_entity_poly.type
_entity_poly.pdbx_seq_one_letter_code
_entity_poly.pdbx_strand_id
1 'polypeptide(L)'
;MPRKTESHRPADWLWIATSDLELVRLAAEREVGFYAAHSKLAEVLEKVLKAELLRAGWTLEKTHDLDRLLEALRERGSTLLPQVEPLCDQLAEVYFTDRYPGFDLDDPDWPSLRTEADQMAALLAAVQARLDDPPVAS
;
A
#
# COMPACT_ATOMS: atom_id res chain seq x y z
N MET A 1 20.28 1.32 19.40
CA MET A 1 19.14 2.01 20.05
C MET A 1 17.90 1.73 19.22
N PRO A 2 16.74 1.43 19.83
CA PRO A 2 15.50 1.21 19.08
C PRO A 2 15.07 2.50 18.37
N ARG A 3 14.61 2.40 17.11
CA ARG A 3 14.02 3.53 16.38
C ARG A 3 12.65 3.83 16.99
N LYS A 4 12.41 5.09 17.38
CA LYS A 4 11.08 5.56 17.75
C LYS A 4 10.35 6.01 16.47
N THR A 5 9.18 5.44 16.21
CA THR A 5 8.31 5.80 15.08
C THR A 5 7.12 6.63 15.54
N GLU A 6 6.58 7.47 14.66
CA GLU A 6 5.47 8.38 14.94
C GLU A 6 4.38 8.30 13.85
N SER A 7 3.14 8.01 14.25
CA SER A 7 2.04 7.77 13.30
C SER A 7 1.64 8.98 12.47
N HIS A 8 2.03 10.20 12.85
CA HIS A 8 1.77 11.41 12.08
C HIS A 8 2.94 11.77 11.14
N ARG A 9 4.00 10.96 11.11
CA ARG A 9 5.18 11.19 10.28
C ARG A 9 5.12 10.29 9.03
N PRO A 10 4.90 10.85 7.82
CA PRO A 10 4.81 10.06 6.58
C PRO A 10 5.99 9.12 6.35
N ALA A 11 7.21 9.57 6.65
CA ALA A 11 8.43 8.79 6.47
C ALA A 11 8.48 7.50 7.32
N ASP A 12 7.82 7.47 8.49
CA ASP A 12 7.78 6.26 9.31
C ASP A 12 6.81 5.22 8.75
N TRP A 13 5.73 5.66 8.09
CA TRP A 13 4.85 4.75 7.33
C TRP A 13 5.58 4.11 6.16
N LEU A 14 6.31 4.90 5.37
CA LEU A 14 7.10 4.38 4.25
C LEU A 14 8.21 3.44 4.73
N TRP A 15 8.86 3.73 5.85
CA TRP A 15 9.87 2.82 6.41
C TRP A 15 9.30 1.43 6.72
N ILE A 16 8.10 1.36 7.32
CA ILE A 16 7.41 0.09 7.57
C ILE A 16 6.97 -0.56 6.25
N ALA A 17 6.37 0.22 5.34
CA ALA A 17 5.90 -0.26 4.05
C ALA A 17 7.03 -0.88 3.20
N THR A 18 8.23 -0.31 3.22
CA THR A 18 9.41 -0.87 2.55
C THR A 18 9.76 -2.24 3.10
N SER A 19 9.81 -2.40 4.42
CA SER A 19 10.12 -3.70 5.04
C SER A 19 9.03 -4.75 4.76
N ASP A 20 7.76 -4.36 4.74
CA ASP A 20 6.66 -5.24 4.41
C ASP A 20 6.69 -5.65 2.92
N LEU A 21 7.06 -4.72 2.03
CA LEU A 21 7.18 -5.01 0.59
C LEU A 21 8.35 -5.94 0.28
N GLU A 22 9.47 -5.84 1.00
CA GLU A 22 10.58 -6.80 0.91
C GLU A 22 10.11 -8.23 1.20
N LEU A 23 9.27 -8.41 2.22
CA LEU A 23 8.66 -9.70 2.54
C LEU A 23 7.77 -10.21 1.40
N VAL A 24 6.90 -9.36 0.85
CA VAL A 24 6.01 -9.74 -0.28
C VAL A 24 6.82 -10.19 -1.48
N ARG A 25 7.86 -9.44 -1.86
CA ARG A 25 8.70 -9.77 -3.02
C ARG A 25 9.44 -11.09 -2.83
N LEU A 26 9.99 -11.33 -1.64
CA LEU A 26 10.63 -12.60 -1.33
C LEU A 26 9.64 -13.78 -1.38
N ALA A 27 8.45 -13.59 -0.81
CA ALA A 27 7.39 -14.60 -0.84
C ALA A 27 6.95 -14.93 -2.27
N ALA A 28 6.82 -13.91 -3.13
CA ALA A 28 6.45 -14.07 -4.55
C ALA A 28 7.58 -14.67 -5.41
N GLU A 29 8.85 -14.42 -5.09
CA GLU A 29 10.00 -15.07 -5.74
C GLU A 29 10.07 -16.56 -5.39
N ARG A 30 9.78 -16.90 -4.13
CA ARG A 30 9.85 -18.27 -3.61
C ARG A 30 8.55 -19.04 -3.77
N GLU A 31 7.48 -18.37 -4.20
CA GLU A 31 6.13 -18.91 -4.36
C GLU A 31 5.63 -19.58 -3.06
N VAL A 32 5.78 -18.88 -1.93
CA VAL A 32 5.38 -19.36 -0.59
C VAL A 32 4.35 -18.44 0.05
N GLY A 33 3.29 -19.03 0.59
CA GLY A 33 2.29 -18.30 1.39
C GLY A 33 1.53 -17.23 0.60
N PHE A 34 0.97 -17.58 -0.56
CA PHE A 34 0.31 -16.65 -1.50
C PHE A 34 -0.66 -15.67 -0.81
N TYR A 35 -1.69 -16.20 -0.13
CA TYR A 35 -2.69 -15.39 0.56
C TYR A 35 -2.10 -14.48 1.64
N ALA A 36 -1.05 -14.93 2.33
CA ALA A 36 -0.35 -14.11 3.31
C ALA A 36 0.44 -12.97 2.64
N ALA A 37 1.10 -13.25 1.53
CA ALA A 37 1.82 -12.25 0.74
C ALA A 37 0.86 -11.23 0.12
N HIS A 38 -0.27 -11.69 -0.43
CA HIS A 38 -1.29 -10.84 -1.01
C HIS A 38 -1.96 -9.94 0.05
N SER A 39 -2.37 -10.50 1.20
CA SER A 39 -2.88 -9.69 2.31
C SER A 39 -1.83 -8.71 2.83
N LYS A 40 -0.54 -9.07 2.84
CA LYS A 40 0.52 -8.15 3.23
C LYS A 40 0.71 -7.02 2.21
N LEU A 41 0.54 -7.29 0.91
CA LEU A 41 0.59 -6.26 -0.12
C LEU A 41 -0.51 -5.20 0.04
N ALA A 42 -1.73 -5.61 0.42
CA ALA A 42 -2.80 -4.68 0.78
C ALA A 42 -2.42 -3.79 1.98
N GLU A 43 -1.76 -4.36 2.99
CA GLU A 43 -1.24 -3.55 4.11
C GLU A 43 -0.08 -2.63 3.71
N VAL A 44 0.72 -2.98 2.68
CA VAL A 44 1.75 -2.07 2.13
C VAL A 44 1.05 -0.89 1.47
N LEU A 45 0.04 -1.14 0.62
CA LEU A 45 -0.75 -0.09 -0.03
C LEU A 45 -1.32 0.86 1.02
N GLU A 46 -2.00 0.34 2.03
CA GLU A 46 -2.59 1.15 3.12
C GLU A 46 -1.57 2.13 3.72
N LYS A 47 -0.36 1.65 4.05
CA LYS A 47 0.69 2.48 4.65
C LYS A 47 1.21 3.53 3.68
N VAL A 48 1.38 3.20 2.41
CA VAL A 48 1.81 4.14 1.37
C VAL A 48 0.75 5.23 1.14
N LEU A 49 -0.53 4.88 1.08
CA LEU A 49 -1.62 5.85 0.94
C LEU A 49 -1.70 6.77 2.17
N LYS A 50 -1.58 6.22 3.38
CA LYS A 50 -1.54 7.03 4.60
C LYS A 50 -0.36 8.01 4.62
N ALA A 51 0.81 7.60 4.12
CA ALA A 51 1.96 8.49 3.99
C ALA A 51 1.66 9.67 3.05
N GLU A 52 1.11 9.41 1.86
CA GLU A 52 0.75 10.46 0.90
C GLU A 52 -0.37 11.37 1.43
N LEU A 53 -1.39 10.80 2.07
CA LEU A 53 -2.48 11.56 2.67
C LEU A 53 -1.98 12.49 3.77
N LEU A 54 -1.13 11.99 4.67
CA LEU A 54 -0.52 12.81 5.72
C LEU A 54 0.34 13.94 5.13
N ARG A 55 1.12 13.66 4.07
CA ARG A 55 1.87 14.67 3.33
C ARG A 55 0.94 15.74 2.74
N ALA A 56 -0.24 15.35 2.25
CA ALA A 56 -1.27 16.22 1.71
C ALA A 56 -2.17 16.86 2.80
N GLY A 57 -1.78 16.83 4.08
CA GLY A 57 -2.51 17.51 5.16
C GLY A 57 -3.77 16.78 5.65
N TRP A 58 -3.93 15.49 5.34
CA TRP A 58 -5.01 14.67 5.91
C TRP A 58 -4.82 14.48 7.42
N THR A 59 -5.93 14.50 8.15
CA THR A 59 -5.94 14.10 9.57
C THR A 59 -6.02 12.59 9.63
N LEU A 60 -5.04 11.95 10.28
CA LEU A 60 -4.97 10.49 10.35
C LEU A 60 -6.26 9.87 10.90
N GLU A 61 -6.96 9.11 10.05
CA GLU A 61 -8.06 8.24 10.48
C GLU A 61 -7.53 6.82 10.70
N LYS A 62 -7.95 6.17 11.79
CA LYS A 62 -7.62 4.78 12.09
C LYS A 62 -8.53 3.83 11.31
N THR A 63 -8.35 3.77 10.00
CA THR A 63 -9.07 2.88 9.09
C THR A 63 -8.12 1.98 8.30
N HIS A 64 -8.60 0.80 7.88
CA HIS A 64 -7.92 -0.15 6.99
C HIS A 64 -8.63 -0.27 5.63
N ASP A 65 -9.65 0.56 5.42
CA ASP A 65 -10.48 0.56 4.22
C ASP A 65 -9.74 1.30 3.09
N LEU A 66 -9.33 0.55 2.06
CA LEU A 66 -8.61 1.08 0.91
C LEU A 66 -9.49 2.02 0.07
N ASP A 67 -10.80 1.77 -0.02
CA ASP A 67 -11.73 2.62 -0.76
C ASP A 67 -11.87 3.99 -0.08
N ARG A 68 -11.93 3.99 1.26
CA ARG A 68 -11.93 5.24 2.04
C ARG A 68 -10.65 6.04 1.82
N LEU A 69 -9.49 5.38 1.76
CA LEU A 69 -8.19 6.03 1.53
C LEU A 69 -8.06 6.56 0.10
N LEU A 70 -8.56 5.81 -0.89
CA LEU A 70 -8.63 6.23 -2.29
C LEU A 70 -9.52 7.47 -2.45
N GLU A 71 -10.69 7.48 -1.83
CA GLU A 71 -11.58 8.65 -1.87
C GLU A 71 -10.93 9.87 -1.20
N ALA A 72 -10.26 9.68 -0.06
CA ALA A 72 -9.53 10.77 0.59
C ALA A 72 -8.40 11.35 -0.31
N LEU A 73 -7.75 10.52 -1.14
CA LEU A 73 -6.77 10.99 -2.13
C LEU A 73 -7.43 11.75 -3.28
N ARG A 74 -8.60 11.29 -3.71
CA ARG A 74 -9.40 11.92 -4.76
C ARG A 74 -9.89 13.31 -4.34
N GLU A 75 -10.42 13.44 -3.14
CA GLU A 75 -10.81 14.72 -2.52
C GLU A 75 -9.64 15.73 -2.49
N ARG A 76 -8.41 15.24 -2.41
CA ARG A 76 -7.18 16.05 -2.36
C ARG A 76 -6.56 16.33 -3.73
N GLY A 77 -7.19 15.87 -4.81
CA GLY A 77 -6.68 16.07 -6.17
C GLY A 77 -5.30 15.44 -6.40
N SER A 78 -5.02 14.29 -5.76
CA SER A 78 -3.71 13.65 -5.90
C SER A 78 -3.45 13.23 -7.34
N THR A 79 -2.28 13.58 -7.86
CA THR A 79 -1.82 13.15 -9.19
C THR A 79 -1.38 11.68 -9.23
N LEU A 80 -1.43 10.98 -8.10
CA LEU A 80 -1.12 9.54 -8.01
C LEU A 80 -2.34 8.63 -8.27
N LEU A 81 -3.55 9.19 -8.42
CA LEU A 81 -4.77 8.39 -8.67
C LEU A 81 -4.61 7.33 -9.77
N PRO A 82 -4.00 7.62 -10.95
CA PRO A 82 -3.84 6.61 -12.00
C PRO A 82 -2.96 5.41 -11.62
N GLN A 83 -2.11 5.54 -10.60
CA GLN A 83 -1.29 4.46 -10.07
C GLN A 83 -1.97 3.73 -8.91
N VAL A 84 -2.83 4.43 -8.15
CA VAL A 84 -3.49 3.90 -6.95
C VAL A 84 -4.76 3.15 -7.28
N GLU A 85 -5.60 3.68 -8.18
CA GLU A 85 -6.92 3.10 -8.51
C GLU A 85 -6.82 1.61 -8.90
N PRO A 86 -5.93 1.19 -9.83
CA PRO A 86 -5.81 -0.22 -10.19
C PRO A 86 -5.40 -1.11 -9.01
N LEU A 87 -4.49 -0.64 -8.15
CA LEU A 87 -4.03 -1.38 -6.97
C LEU A 87 -5.13 -1.52 -5.91
N CYS A 88 -5.97 -0.50 -5.74
CA CYS A 88 -7.13 -0.57 -4.85
C CYS A 88 -8.15 -1.59 -5.37
N ASP A 89 -8.49 -1.55 -6.66
CA ASP A 89 -9.44 -2.49 -7.27
C ASP A 89 -8.97 -3.94 -7.13
N GLN A 90 -7.68 -4.20 -7.41
CA GLN A 90 -7.08 -5.53 -7.30
C GLN A 90 -7.03 -6.06 -5.85
N LEU A 91 -6.69 -5.20 -4.88
CA LEU A 91 -6.45 -5.63 -3.51
C LEU A 91 -7.71 -5.60 -2.62
N ALA A 92 -8.75 -4.84 -3.01
CA ALA A 92 -10.02 -4.79 -2.28
C ALA A 92 -10.80 -6.12 -2.37
N GLU A 93 -10.72 -6.79 -3.52
CA GLU A 93 -11.42 -8.06 -3.78
C GLU A 93 -10.90 -9.19 -2.89
N VAL A 94 -9.59 -9.21 -2.62
CA VAL A 94 -8.93 -10.33 -1.93
C VAL A 94 -9.07 -10.27 -0.41
N TYR A 95 -9.38 -9.11 0.17
CA TYR A 95 -9.63 -8.99 1.61
C TYR A 95 -10.87 -9.79 2.06
N PHE A 96 -11.80 -10.05 1.14
CA PHE A 96 -13.07 -10.75 1.42
C PHE A 96 -13.00 -12.26 1.16
N THR A 97 -12.33 -12.69 0.10
CA THR A 97 -12.26 -14.11 -0.31
C THR A 97 -11.29 -14.94 0.53
N ASP A 98 -10.16 -14.35 0.96
CA ASP A 98 -9.11 -15.09 1.65
C ASP A 98 -9.39 -15.38 3.14
N ARG A 99 -10.36 -14.67 3.72
CA ARG A 99 -10.63 -14.69 5.18
C ARG A 99 -11.83 -15.52 5.59
N TYR A 100 -12.67 -15.91 4.64
CA TYR A 100 -13.89 -16.66 4.92
C TYR A 100 -13.88 -17.99 4.17
N PRO A 101 -13.87 -19.13 4.88
CA PRO A 101 -14.07 -20.43 4.25
C PRO A 101 -15.43 -20.48 3.53
N GLY A 102 -15.48 -21.03 2.31
CA GLY A 102 -16.73 -21.18 1.54
C GLY A 102 -16.73 -20.57 0.14
N PHE A 103 -15.61 -19.98 -0.29
CA PHE A 103 -15.36 -19.58 -1.68
C PHE A 103 -14.44 -20.58 -2.36
N ASP A 104 -14.63 -20.77 -3.66
CA ASP A 104 -13.67 -21.51 -4.49
C ASP A 104 -12.38 -20.69 -4.52
N LEU A 105 -11.31 -21.26 -3.97
CA LEU A 105 -10.00 -20.66 -4.02
C LEU A 105 -9.37 -21.08 -5.35
N ASP A 106 -9.19 -20.12 -6.26
CA ASP A 106 -8.44 -20.34 -7.48
C ASP A 106 -6.96 -20.64 -7.17
N ASP A 107 -6.26 -21.21 -8.15
CA ASP A 107 -4.82 -21.44 -8.03
C ASP A 107 -4.08 -20.10 -7.81
N PRO A 108 -3.05 -20.06 -6.94
CA PRO A 108 -2.22 -18.87 -6.73
C PRO A 108 -1.68 -18.23 -8.02
N ASP A 109 -2.13 -17.01 -8.33
CA ASP A 109 -1.60 -16.23 -9.45
C ASP A 109 -0.34 -15.45 -9.06
N TRP A 110 0.77 -16.19 -8.93
CA TRP A 110 2.09 -15.62 -8.65
C TRP A 110 2.54 -14.56 -9.68
N PRO A 111 2.31 -14.72 -10.99
CA PRO A 111 2.58 -13.66 -11.97
C PRO A 111 1.88 -12.32 -11.67
N SER A 112 0.61 -12.35 -11.29
CA SER A 112 -0.14 -11.13 -10.92
C SER A 112 0.43 -10.50 -9.65
N LEU A 113 0.66 -11.30 -8.59
CA LEU A 113 1.27 -10.79 -7.35
C LEU A 113 2.64 -10.15 -7.57
N ARG A 114 3.48 -10.71 -8.45
CA ARG A 114 4.79 -10.11 -8.80
C ARG A 114 4.62 -8.76 -9.50
N THR A 115 3.66 -8.66 -10.41
CA THR A 115 3.34 -7.43 -11.14
C THR A 115 2.84 -6.34 -10.19
N GLU A 116 1.93 -6.69 -9.29
CA GLU A 116 1.39 -5.78 -8.27
C GLU A 116 2.47 -5.33 -7.29
N ALA A 117 3.40 -6.23 -6.90
CA ALA A 117 4.53 -5.86 -6.04
C ALA A 117 5.49 -4.86 -6.72
N ASP A 118 5.69 -4.98 -8.04
CA ASP A 118 6.50 -4.02 -8.80
C ASP A 118 5.78 -2.66 -8.98
N GLN A 119 4.46 -2.68 -9.22
CA GLN A 119 3.63 -1.47 -9.21
C GLN A 119 3.65 -0.79 -7.84
N MET A 120 3.57 -1.55 -6.75
CA MET A 120 3.69 -1.04 -5.39
C MET A 120 5.04 -0.41 -5.12
N ALA A 121 6.13 -1.03 -5.60
CA ALA A 121 7.47 -0.47 -5.49
C ALA A 121 7.59 0.88 -6.22
N ALA A 122 6.99 1.00 -7.40
CA ALA A 122 6.94 2.25 -8.16
C ALA A 122 6.14 3.33 -7.43
N LEU A 123 4.96 2.99 -6.88
CA LEU A 123 4.15 3.91 -6.10
C LEU A 123 4.87 4.37 -4.83
N LEU A 124 5.49 3.44 -4.09
CA LEU A 124 6.28 3.75 -2.89
C LEU A 124 7.41 4.73 -3.22
N ALA A 125 8.16 4.47 -4.29
CA ALA A 125 9.22 5.38 -4.75
C ALA A 125 8.67 6.76 -5.14
N ALA A 126 7.51 6.83 -5.79
CA ALA A 126 6.88 8.09 -6.15
C ALA A 126 6.43 8.90 -4.92
N VAL A 127 5.91 8.26 -3.87
CA VAL A 127 5.54 8.93 -2.62
C VAL A 127 6.80 9.36 -1.86
N GLN A 128 7.84 8.53 -1.81
CA GLN A 128 9.12 8.87 -1.19
C GLN A 128 9.73 10.12 -1.83
N ALA A 129 9.77 10.19 -3.16
CA ALA A 129 10.29 11.36 -3.88
C ALA A 129 9.53 12.66 -3.52
N ARG A 130 8.21 12.58 -3.27
CA ARG A 130 7.40 13.74 -2.83
C ARG A 130 7.65 14.14 -1.39
N LEU A 131 8.17 13.26 -0.54
CA LEU A 131 8.57 13.60 0.83
C LEU A 131 9.93 14.27 0.86
N ASP A 132 10.80 13.93 -0.09
CA ASP A 132 12.15 14.49 -0.20
C ASP A 132 12.15 15.88 -0.88
N ASP A 133 11.10 16.22 -1.63
CA ASP A 133 10.91 17.53 -2.26
C ASP A 133 9.93 18.41 -1.42
N PRO A 134 10.43 19.43 -0.69
CA PRO A 134 9.56 20.26 0.14
C PRO A 134 8.59 21.09 -0.73
N PRO A 135 7.35 21.35 -0.28
CA PRO A 135 6.43 22.18 -1.04
C PRO A 135 7.04 23.56 -1.24
N VAL A 136 7.09 24.02 -2.49
CA VAL A 136 7.41 25.41 -2.82
C VAL A 136 6.37 26.29 -2.13
N ALA A 137 6.80 27.02 -1.10
CA ALA A 137 5.93 27.97 -0.40
C ALA A 137 5.37 28.97 -1.43
N SER A 138 4.04 29.03 -1.53
CA SER A 138 3.32 30.07 -2.27
C SER A 138 3.22 31.35 -1.45
#